data_AF-A0A9N8HED6-F1
#
_entry.id   AF-A0A9N8HED6-F1
#
_cell.length_a   1.000
_cell.length_b   1.000
_cell.length_c   1.000
_cell.angle_alpha   90.00
_cell.angle_beta   90.00
_cell.angle_gamma   90.00
#
_symmetry.space_group_name_H-M   'P 1'
#
loop_
_entity.id
_entity.type
_entity.pdbx_description
1 polymer ?
#
loop_
_entity_poly.entity_id
_entity_poly.type
_entity_poly.pdbx_seq_one_letter_code
_entity_poly.pdbx_strand_id
1 'polypeptide(L)'
;MEVLKWAREHNCPWNVDTCVGAAANGHLNVLKWARENGCHWDRDTCANAAGEGHLIVLKWAHENGCPWDEWTCTFAAGNGNLEVLKWAHRKGCPWDESLCRSASANGHLEVLQWAHEHGCPWNSDTCTAAATRGHLEILKYAHKNSCPWNEETCSRAAILGCLDLLTWIHENGCPWDRNTCANAAAHGHLNILQYAHENGCPWDEETCSNAAESGHWEVLKWAHENGCPWNNITCSCIAEHGNLEMLKWAHEKGCPWSSNTCAKAAQGGHLELLKWAREHGCPWDVETCSSAAEAGHLELLKWSREKGCPWDADTCTYAAGNGHLELLQYAHEQGCPWDANTCSSAAWSGHLDLLKWAREQNCPWTVLTCAYAAGNGQLEVLKWARTNGCPWDGDTIFLANQYGHQNTLRWARDNGCPVPLP
;
A
#
# COMPACT_ATOMS: atom_id res chain seq x y z
N MET A 1 33.98 -1.59 18.49
CA MET A 1 34.58 -0.62 19.44
C MET A 1 35.61 0.27 18.75
N GLU A 2 36.68 -0.26 18.17
CA GLU A 2 37.74 0.56 17.52
C GLU A 2 37.21 1.48 16.40
N VAL A 3 36.29 0.98 15.56
CA VAL A 3 35.65 1.79 14.51
C VAL A 3 34.82 2.95 15.09
N LEU A 4 34.14 2.74 16.22
CA LEU A 4 33.33 3.76 16.88
C LEU A 4 34.20 4.83 17.57
N LYS A 5 35.31 4.41 18.19
CA LYS A 5 36.31 5.35 18.73
C LYS A 5 36.88 6.23 17.61
N TRP A 6 37.30 5.61 16.51
CA TRP A 6 37.78 6.32 15.33
C TRP A 6 36.74 7.30 14.80
N ALA A 7 35.48 6.88 14.67
CA ALA A 7 34.39 7.75 14.21
C ALA A 7 34.15 8.95 15.14
N ARG A 8 34.30 8.79 16.47
CA ARG A 8 34.20 9.90 17.43
C ARG A 8 35.38 10.85 17.37
N GLU A 9 36.59 10.35 17.18
CA GLU A 9 37.79 11.19 16.96
C GLU A 9 37.68 12.02 15.68
N HIS A 10 36.93 11.55 14.69
CA HIS A 10 36.70 12.24 13.42
C HIS A 10 35.39 13.04 13.37
N ASN A 11 34.78 13.31 14.54
CA ASN A 11 33.53 14.08 14.67
C ASN A 11 32.37 13.54 13.82
N CYS A 12 32.30 12.23 13.57
CA CYS A 12 31.14 11.65 12.92
C CYS A 12 29.89 11.89 13.80
N PRO A 13 28.77 12.34 13.21
CA PRO A 13 27.53 12.49 13.94
C PRO A 13 27.07 11.12 14.44
N TRP A 14 26.55 11.12 15.66
CA TRP A 14 25.90 9.96 16.27
C TRP A 14 24.59 10.41 16.91
N ASN A 15 23.63 9.51 17.00
CA ASN A 15 22.29 9.76 17.52
C ASN A 15 21.87 8.55 18.38
N VAL A 16 20.60 8.55 18.81
CA VAL A 16 20.01 7.46 19.60
C VAL A 16 20.20 6.08 18.95
N ASP A 17 20.25 6.00 17.62
CA ASP A 17 20.44 4.75 16.87
C ASP A 17 21.76 4.04 17.20
N THR A 18 22.78 4.78 17.67
CA THR A 18 24.03 4.16 18.11
C THR A 18 23.83 3.34 19.39
N CYS A 19 23.05 3.89 20.34
CA CYS A 19 22.67 3.16 21.55
C CYS A 19 21.68 2.04 21.23
N VAL A 20 20.67 2.30 20.39
CA VAL A 20 19.71 1.28 19.95
C VAL A 20 20.40 0.12 19.25
N GLY A 21 21.30 0.38 18.29
CA GLY A 21 22.03 -0.64 17.57
C GLY A 21 22.98 -1.43 18.47
N ALA A 22 23.69 -0.77 19.40
CA ALA A 22 24.51 -1.47 20.39
C ALA A 22 23.66 -2.36 21.31
N ALA A 23 22.46 -1.91 21.66
CA ALA A 23 21.51 -2.64 22.47
C ALA A 23 20.91 -3.86 21.76
N ALA A 24 20.45 -3.69 20.53
CA ALA A 24 19.91 -4.73 19.66
C ALA A 24 20.92 -5.84 19.35
N ASN A 25 22.22 -5.53 19.29
CA ASN A 25 23.26 -6.52 19.01
C ASN A 25 23.93 -7.08 20.27
N GLY A 26 23.42 -6.75 21.46
CA GLY A 26 23.92 -7.31 22.72
C GLY A 26 25.29 -6.77 23.13
N HIS A 27 25.74 -5.67 22.52
CA HIS A 27 27.07 -5.11 22.70
C HIS A 27 27.16 -4.22 23.94
N LEU A 28 27.04 -4.80 25.13
CA LEU A 28 27.04 -4.09 26.41
C LEU A 28 28.20 -3.09 26.56
N ASN A 29 29.41 -3.50 26.19
CA ASN A 29 30.59 -2.63 26.31
C ASN A 29 30.53 -1.43 25.37
N VAL A 30 29.98 -1.62 24.17
CA VAL A 30 29.76 -0.54 23.20
C VAL A 30 28.70 0.42 23.74
N LEU A 31 27.61 -0.10 24.29
CA LEU A 31 26.55 0.71 24.86
C LEU A 31 27.03 1.54 26.06
N LYS A 32 27.79 0.92 26.98
CA LYS A 32 28.45 1.60 28.11
C LYS A 32 29.32 2.75 27.63
N TRP A 33 30.22 2.46 26.70
CA TRP A 33 31.14 3.45 26.16
C TRP A 33 30.40 4.58 25.43
N ALA A 34 29.37 4.26 24.63
CA ALA A 34 28.55 5.25 23.93
C ALA A 34 27.87 6.20 24.94
N ARG A 35 27.26 5.65 26.00
CA ARG A 35 26.66 6.46 27.07
C ARG A 35 27.76 7.35 27.71
N GLU A 36 28.88 6.79 28.16
CA GLU A 36 29.95 7.54 28.83
C GLU A 36 30.46 8.73 28.01
N ASN A 37 30.43 8.59 26.68
CA ASN A 37 30.88 9.62 25.75
C ASN A 37 29.77 10.59 25.30
N GLY A 38 28.58 10.53 25.92
CA GLY A 38 27.49 11.48 25.73
C GLY A 38 26.48 11.11 24.64
N CYS A 39 26.42 9.85 24.21
CA CYS A 39 25.36 9.38 23.32
C CYS A 39 24.03 9.33 24.09
N HIS A 40 22.98 9.90 23.50
CA HIS A 40 21.63 9.84 24.07
C HIS A 40 21.01 8.47 23.79
N TRP A 41 20.14 8.03 24.70
CA TRP A 41 19.27 6.88 24.52
C TRP A 41 17.82 7.28 24.77
N ASP A 42 16.91 6.38 24.41
CA ASP A 42 15.47 6.50 24.58
C ASP A 42 14.87 5.11 24.82
N ARG A 43 13.54 5.02 24.74
CA ARG A 43 12.78 3.79 25.02
C ARG A 43 13.12 2.66 24.06
N ASP A 44 13.50 2.99 22.82
CA ASP A 44 13.86 2.02 21.80
C ASP A 44 15.14 1.28 22.16
N THR A 45 16.04 1.89 22.93
CA THR A 45 17.24 1.21 23.43
C THR A 45 16.88 0.03 24.34
N CYS A 46 15.92 0.22 25.25
CA CYS A 46 15.39 -0.87 26.07
C CYS A 46 14.55 -1.85 25.25
N ALA A 47 13.68 -1.35 24.36
CA ALA A 47 12.80 -2.21 23.57
C ALA A 47 13.57 -3.17 22.64
N ASN A 48 14.60 -2.68 21.96
CA ASN A 48 15.42 -3.51 21.08
C ASN A 48 16.32 -4.48 21.86
N ALA A 49 16.92 -4.07 22.99
CA ALA A 49 17.61 -5.02 23.86
C ALA A 49 16.67 -6.15 24.34
N ALA A 50 15.41 -5.82 24.60
CA ALA A 50 14.42 -6.78 25.07
C ALA A 50 13.94 -7.71 23.95
N GLY A 51 13.66 -7.15 22.77
CA GLY A 51 13.27 -7.89 21.57
C GLY A 51 14.35 -8.84 21.05
N GLU A 52 15.62 -8.51 21.21
CA GLU A 52 16.73 -9.38 20.77
C GLU A 52 17.22 -10.33 21.89
N GLY A 53 16.50 -10.41 23.00
CA GLY A 53 16.80 -11.36 24.07
C GLY A 53 18.01 -11.00 24.93
N HIS A 54 18.54 -9.79 24.80
CA HIS A 54 19.76 -9.33 25.47
C HIS A 54 19.51 -8.86 26.90
N LEU A 55 19.10 -9.79 27.78
CA LEU A 55 18.73 -9.52 29.17
C LEU A 55 19.80 -8.75 29.97
N ILE A 56 21.09 -9.04 29.73
CA ILE A 56 22.19 -8.36 30.45
C ILE A 56 22.25 -6.89 30.03
N VAL A 57 22.07 -6.60 28.74
CA VAL A 57 22.06 -5.24 28.22
C VAL A 57 20.85 -4.48 28.73
N LEU A 58 19.67 -5.10 28.66
CA LEU A 58 18.43 -4.50 29.16
C LEU A 58 18.51 -4.17 30.66
N LYS A 59 19.01 -5.10 31.49
CA LYS A 59 19.24 -4.89 32.92
C LYS A 59 20.10 -3.65 33.15
N TRP A 60 21.25 -3.60 32.48
CA TRP A 60 22.18 -2.51 32.65
C TRP A 60 21.59 -1.18 32.15
N ALA A 61 20.93 -1.16 30.99
CA ALA A 61 20.31 0.06 30.44
C ALA A 61 19.25 0.62 31.41
N HIS A 62 18.35 -0.24 31.90
CA HIS A 62 17.31 0.16 32.85
C HIS A 62 17.89 0.66 34.18
N GLU A 63 18.85 -0.07 34.77
CA GLU A 63 19.50 0.33 36.03
C GLU A 63 20.27 1.65 35.93
N ASN A 64 20.63 2.07 34.72
CA ASN A 64 21.32 3.34 34.47
C ASN A 64 20.37 4.46 33.98
N GLY A 65 19.05 4.24 34.05
CA GLY A 65 18.04 5.27 33.77
C GLY A 65 17.63 5.37 32.30
N CYS A 66 17.87 4.34 31.49
CA CYS A 66 17.24 4.24 30.18
C CYS A 66 15.71 4.09 30.37
N PRO A 67 14.89 4.95 29.74
CA PRO A 67 13.44 4.85 29.85
C PRO A 67 12.95 3.59 29.14
N TRP A 68 11.78 3.10 29.55
CA TRP A 68 11.05 2.02 28.88
C TRP A 68 9.55 2.31 28.86
N ASP A 69 8.82 1.57 28.05
CA ASP A 69 7.36 1.57 27.94
C ASP A 69 6.87 0.18 27.48
N GLU A 70 5.59 0.07 27.14
CA GLU A 70 4.92 -1.18 26.76
C GLU A 70 5.59 -1.91 25.59
N TRP A 71 6.30 -1.18 24.71
CA TRP A 71 7.03 -1.77 23.59
C TRP A 71 8.19 -2.64 24.04
N THR A 72 8.75 -2.39 25.23
CA THR A 72 9.80 -3.26 25.79
C THR A 72 9.29 -4.66 26.08
N CYS A 73 8.10 -4.79 26.69
CA CYS A 73 7.47 -6.08 26.89
C CYS A 73 6.92 -6.66 25.58
N THR A 74 6.33 -5.83 24.72
CA THR A 74 5.77 -6.27 23.43
C THR A 74 6.82 -6.86 22.49
N PHE A 75 8.00 -6.24 22.38
CA PHE A 75 9.10 -6.76 21.54
C PHE A 75 9.69 -8.05 22.12
N ALA A 76 9.90 -8.09 23.44
CA ALA A 76 10.33 -9.32 24.10
C ALA A 76 9.34 -10.47 23.84
N ALA A 77 8.04 -10.18 23.91
CA ALA A 77 7.00 -11.17 23.66
C ALA A 77 6.93 -11.60 22.19
N GLY A 78 6.99 -10.63 21.27
CA GLY A 78 6.93 -10.84 19.83
C GLY A 78 8.10 -11.64 19.26
N ASN A 79 9.24 -11.67 19.94
CA ASN A 79 10.41 -12.48 19.56
C ASN A 79 10.63 -13.71 20.47
N GLY A 80 9.68 -14.03 21.35
CA GLY A 80 9.71 -15.27 22.13
C GLY A 80 10.63 -15.23 23.36
N ASN A 81 11.11 -14.05 23.77
CA ASN A 81 12.07 -13.88 24.86
C ASN A 81 11.39 -13.89 26.24
N LEU A 82 10.85 -15.05 26.62
CA LEU A 82 10.08 -15.22 27.86
C LEU A 82 10.86 -14.79 29.13
N GLU A 83 12.15 -15.11 29.21
CA GLU A 83 12.96 -14.75 30.39
C GLU A 83 13.22 -13.25 30.50
N VAL A 84 13.33 -12.55 29.36
CA VAL A 84 13.40 -11.09 29.33
C VAL A 84 12.08 -10.50 29.78
N LEU A 85 10.97 -10.98 29.23
CA LEU A 85 9.63 -10.51 29.57
C LEU A 85 9.33 -10.69 31.07
N LYS A 86 9.62 -11.87 31.63
CA LYS A 86 9.48 -12.17 33.07
C LYS A 86 10.27 -11.21 33.94
N TRP A 87 11.44 -10.76 33.48
CA TRP A 87 12.26 -9.82 34.23
C TRP A 87 11.73 -8.39 34.11
N ALA A 88 11.36 -7.95 32.90
CA ALA A 88 10.81 -6.62 32.64
C ALA A 88 9.51 -6.39 33.42
N HIS A 89 8.59 -7.37 33.40
CA HIS A 89 7.36 -7.32 34.17
C HIS A 89 7.61 -7.22 35.68
N ARG A 90 8.52 -8.03 36.22
CA ARG A 90 8.90 -7.97 37.66
C ARG A 90 9.45 -6.62 38.10
N LYS A 91 9.97 -5.82 37.16
CA LYS A 91 10.48 -4.47 37.40
C LYS A 91 9.43 -3.38 37.15
N GLY A 92 8.20 -3.75 36.85
CA GLY A 92 7.10 -2.81 36.62
C GLY A 92 7.13 -2.17 35.23
N CYS A 93 7.75 -2.82 34.24
CA CYS A 93 7.57 -2.41 32.85
C CYS A 93 6.10 -2.60 32.45
N PRO A 94 5.43 -1.57 31.90
CA PRO A 94 4.03 -1.67 31.52
C PRO A 94 3.84 -2.66 30.37
N TRP A 95 2.62 -3.14 30.21
CA TRP A 95 2.17 -3.94 29.08
C TRP A 95 0.70 -3.62 28.75
N ASP A 96 0.28 -3.98 27.55
CA ASP A 96 -1.06 -3.78 27.00
C ASP A 96 -1.43 -4.98 26.10
N GLU A 97 -2.58 -4.90 25.42
CA GLU A 97 -3.06 -5.95 24.52
C GLU A 97 -2.11 -6.21 23.34
N SER A 98 -1.25 -5.24 22.99
CA SER A 98 -0.24 -5.35 21.93
C SER A 98 0.74 -6.49 22.19
N LEU A 99 1.03 -6.79 23.46
CA LEU A 99 1.90 -7.90 23.84
C LEU A 99 1.29 -9.24 23.39
N CYS A 100 0.04 -9.51 23.77
CA CYS A 100 -0.67 -10.74 23.44
C CYS A 100 -0.84 -10.88 21.92
N ARG A 101 -1.17 -9.79 21.23
CA ARG A 101 -1.23 -9.72 19.77
C ARG A 101 0.11 -10.09 19.11
N SER A 102 1.22 -9.50 19.55
CA SER A 102 2.55 -9.76 18.99
C SER A 102 3.04 -11.18 19.25
N ALA A 103 2.86 -11.70 20.48
CA ALA A 103 3.17 -13.10 20.79
C ALA A 103 2.35 -14.06 19.92
N SER A 104 1.07 -13.74 19.69
CA SER A 104 0.17 -14.54 18.86
C SER A 104 0.53 -14.50 17.39
N ALA A 105 0.89 -13.33 16.85
CA ALA A 105 1.30 -13.17 15.46
C ALA A 105 2.57 -13.95 15.11
N ASN A 106 3.49 -14.11 16.07
CA ASN A 106 4.80 -14.73 15.83
C ASN A 106 4.90 -16.16 16.37
N GLY A 107 3.79 -16.77 16.80
CA GLY A 107 3.77 -18.19 17.15
C GLY A 107 4.33 -18.53 18.54
N HIS A 108 4.43 -17.55 19.45
CA HIS A 108 5.01 -17.74 20.78
C HIS A 108 3.97 -18.11 21.84
N LEU A 109 3.46 -19.35 21.77
CA LEU A 109 2.43 -19.87 22.69
C LEU A 109 2.83 -19.79 24.16
N GLU A 110 4.07 -20.18 24.51
CA GLU A 110 4.54 -20.16 25.92
C GLU A 110 4.56 -18.75 26.51
N VAL A 111 4.91 -17.75 25.68
CA VAL A 111 4.90 -16.34 26.07
C VAL A 111 3.48 -15.88 26.31
N LEU A 112 2.56 -16.19 25.40
CA LEU A 112 1.15 -15.82 25.52
C LEU A 112 0.51 -16.45 26.77
N GLN A 113 0.79 -17.73 27.03
CA GLN A 113 0.33 -18.45 28.23
C GLN A 113 0.76 -17.73 29.50
N TRP A 114 2.07 -17.47 29.60
CA TRP A 114 2.63 -16.80 30.76
C TRP A 114 2.07 -15.38 30.93
N ALA A 115 1.95 -14.60 29.85
CA ALA A 115 1.41 -13.25 29.91
C ALA A 115 -0.06 -13.23 30.38
N HIS A 116 -0.89 -14.15 29.88
CA HIS A 116 -2.28 -14.30 30.31
C HIS A 116 -2.38 -14.65 31.80
N GLU A 117 -1.62 -15.64 32.26
CA GLU A 117 -1.61 -16.08 33.67
C GLU A 117 -1.21 -14.96 34.65
N HIS A 118 -0.49 -13.94 34.16
CA HIS A 118 -0.04 -12.79 34.94
C HIS A 118 -0.91 -11.54 34.73
N GLY A 119 -2.04 -11.66 34.04
CA GLY A 119 -3.03 -10.60 33.90
C GLY A 119 -2.74 -9.59 32.79
N CYS A 120 -1.94 -9.96 31.78
CA CYS A 120 -1.85 -9.16 30.55
C CYS A 120 -3.22 -9.14 29.86
N PRO A 121 -3.77 -7.96 29.51
CA PRO A 121 -5.03 -7.89 28.80
C PRO A 121 -4.89 -8.47 27.39
N TRP A 122 -6.00 -8.95 26.85
CA TRP A 122 -6.12 -9.39 25.46
C TRP A 122 -7.50 -9.03 24.91
N ASN A 123 -7.60 -8.97 23.59
CA ASN A 123 -8.83 -8.67 22.85
C ASN A 123 -8.90 -9.52 21.56
N SER A 124 -9.87 -9.25 20.70
CA SER A 124 -10.07 -9.96 19.43
C SER A 124 -8.83 -10.00 18.54
N ASP A 125 -7.96 -8.99 18.62
CA ASP A 125 -6.75 -8.91 17.80
C ASP A 125 -5.77 -10.04 18.10
N THR A 126 -5.81 -10.62 19.30
CA THR A 126 -4.99 -11.78 19.67
C THR A 126 -5.38 -13.00 18.82
N CYS A 127 -6.67 -13.28 18.71
CA CYS A 127 -7.21 -14.35 17.86
C CYS A 127 -6.99 -14.05 16.37
N THR A 128 -7.27 -12.83 15.94
CA THR A 128 -7.07 -12.38 14.54
C THR A 128 -5.61 -12.50 14.11
N ALA A 129 -4.66 -12.12 14.97
CA ALA A 129 -3.22 -12.23 14.70
C ALA A 129 -2.77 -13.69 14.56
N ALA A 130 -3.24 -14.57 15.44
CA ALA A 130 -2.97 -16.01 15.34
C ALA A 130 -3.53 -16.58 14.04
N ALA A 131 -4.77 -16.22 13.65
CA ALA A 131 -5.41 -16.68 12.43
C ALA A 131 -4.69 -16.20 11.17
N THR A 132 -4.25 -14.93 11.14
CA THR A 132 -3.49 -14.32 10.03
C THR A 132 -2.22 -15.10 9.68
N ARG A 133 -1.63 -15.78 10.67
CA ARG A 133 -0.33 -16.47 10.55
C ARG A 133 -0.45 -17.99 10.67
N GLY A 134 -1.66 -18.53 10.76
CA GLY A 134 -1.89 -19.98 10.78
C GLY A 134 -1.58 -20.65 12.13
N HIS A 135 -1.50 -19.89 13.23
CA HIS A 135 -1.10 -20.42 14.54
C HIS A 135 -2.28 -21.06 15.29
N LEU A 136 -2.74 -22.22 14.80
CA LEU A 136 -3.91 -22.94 15.32
C LEU A 136 -3.82 -23.27 16.82
N GLU A 137 -2.66 -23.67 17.32
CA GLU A 137 -2.51 -24.02 18.75
C GLU A 137 -2.61 -22.79 19.67
N ILE A 138 -2.17 -21.62 19.20
CA ILE A 138 -2.39 -20.36 19.90
C ILE A 138 -3.88 -20.03 19.94
N LEU A 139 -4.56 -20.19 18.81
CA LEU A 139 -5.99 -19.89 18.71
C LEU A 139 -6.84 -20.82 19.59
N LYS A 140 -6.52 -22.11 19.62
CA LYS A 140 -7.11 -23.10 20.56
C LYS A 140 -6.92 -22.66 22.01
N TYR A 141 -5.72 -22.22 22.37
CA TYR A 141 -5.45 -21.73 23.72
C TYR A 141 -6.23 -20.46 24.06
N ALA A 142 -6.23 -19.47 23.18
CA ALA A 142 -6.95 -18.21 23.35
C ALA A 142 -8.45 -18.45 23.53
N HIS A 143 -9.05 -19.27 22.66
CA HIS A 143 -10.47 -19.64 22.74
C HIS A 143 -10.81 -20.37 24.05
N LYS A 144 -10.01 -21.37 24.44
CA LYS A 144 -10.20 -22.12 25.69
C LYS A 144 -10.20 -21.22 26.92
N ASN A 145 -9.47 -20.11 26.89
CA ASN A 145 -9.38 -19.13 27.97
C ASN A 145 -10.30 -17.91 27.76
N SER A 146 -11.33 -18.04 26.90
CA SER A 146 -12.34 -17.01 26.66
C SER A 146 -11.78 -15.68 26.13
N CYS A 147 -10.68 -15.72 25.37
CA CYS A 147 -10.26 -14.57 24.57
C CYS A 147 -11.36 -14.30 23.51
N PRO A 148 -11.85 -13.05 23.39
CA PRO A 148 -12.85 -12.74 22.39
C PRO A 148 -12.28 -12.94 20.97
N TRP A 149 -13.17 -13.19 20.02
CA TRP A 149 -12.90 -13.20 18.58
C TRP A 149 -14.09 -12.59 17.85
N ASN A 150 -13.90 -12.25 16.58
CA ASN A 150 -14.91 -11.65 15.71
C ASN A 150 -14.76 -12.18 14.28
N GLU A 151 -15.60 -11.69 13.38
CA GLU A 151 -15.71 -12.10 11.97
C GLU A 151 -14.37 -12.01 11.23
N GLU A 152 -13.50 -11.09 11.64
CA GLU A 152 -12.16 -10.91 11.07
C GLU A 152 -11.29 -12.16 11.25
N THR A 153 -11.50 -12.95 12.32
CA THR A 153 -10.73 -14.18 12.58
C THR A 153 -10.99 -15.21 11.47
N CYS A 154 -12.24 -15.37 11.03
CA CYS A 154 -12.60 -16.20 9.86
C CYS A 154 -12.04 -15.62 8.56
N SER A 155 -12.20 -14.31 8.35
CA SER A 155 -11.73 -13.62 7.14
C SER A 155 -10.21 -13.74 6.97
N ARG A 156 -9.41 -13.67 8.04
CA ARG A 156 -7.96 -13.87 7.98
C ARG A 156 -7.56 -15.31 7.66
N ALA A 157 -8.29 -16.30 8.19
CA ALA A 157 -8.07 -17.70 7.82
C ALA A 157 -8.40 -17.94 6.34
N ALA A 158 -9.43 -17.26 5.81
CA ALA A 158 -9.79 -17.29 4.40
C ALA A 158 -8.70 -16.66 3.51
N ILE A 159 -8.15 -15.49 3.87
CA ILE A 159 -7.00 -14.88 3.17
C ILE A 159 -5.81 -15.83 3.12
N LEU A 160 -5.49 -16.45 4.26
CA LEU A 160 -4.34 -17.34 4.40
C LEU A 160 -4.45 -18.60 3.53
N GLY A 161 -5.67 -19.04 3.18
CA GLY A 161 -5.87 -20.28 2.43
C GLY A 161 -5.83 -21.55 3.28
N CYS A 162 -5.99 -21.43 4.60
CA CYS A 162 -5.95 -22.58 5.51
C CYS A 162 -7.36 -23.09 5.85
N LEU A 163 -7.83 -24.10 5.10
CA LEU A 163 -9.15 -24.70 5.33
C LEU A 163 -9.29 -25.31 6.73
N ASP A 164 -8.28 -26.06 7.20
CA ASP A 164 -8.29 -26.69 8.54
C ASP A 164 -8.40 -25.67 9.68
N LEU A 165 -7.84 -24.49 9.49
CA LEU A 165 -7.94 -23.42 10.47
C LEU A 165 -9.35 -22.81 10.43
N LEU A 166 -9.87 -22.48 9.24
CA LEU A 166 -11.20 -21.92 9.11
C LEU A 166 -12.28 -22.87 9.62
N THR A 167 -12.18 -24.16 9.30
CA THR A 167 -13.13 -25.18 9.76
C THR A 167 -13.16 -25.23 11.29
N TRP A 168 -11.98 -25.28 11.91
CA TRP A 168 -11.88 -25.28 13.36
C TRP A 168 -12.45 -24.00 13.97
N ILE A 169 -12.16 -22.83 13.41
CA ILE A 169 -12.68 -21.53 13.88
C ILE A 169 -14.21 -21.51 13.82
N HIS A 170 -14.78 -21.93 12.69
CA HIS A 170 -16.23 -21.96 12.47
C HIS A 170 -16.93 -22.95 13.40
N GLU A 171 -16.44 -24.19 13.49
CA GLU A 171 -17.02 -25.25 14.32
C GLU A 171 -17.02 -24.92 15.82
N ASN A 172 -16.14 -24.00 16.25
CA ASN A 172 -16.08 -23.52 17.64
C ASN A 172 -16.90 -22.23 17.85
N GLY A 173 -17.68 -21.79 16.86
CA GLY A 173 -18.68 -20.73 17.01
C GLY A 173 -18.16 -19.31 16.82
N CYS A 174 -17.02 -19.12 16.15
CA CYS A 174 -16.63 -17.79 15.69
C CYS A 174 -17.61 -17.30 14.62
N PRO A 175 -18.11 -16.06 14.72
CA PRO A 175 -18.95 -15.51 13.66
C PRO A 175 -18.12 -15.32 12.38
N TRP A 176 -18.82 -15.27 11.25
CA TRP A 176 -18.28 -14.89 9.96
C TRP A 176 -19.24 -13.97 9.23
N ASP A 177 -18.73 -13.24 8.25
CA ASP A 177 -19.50 -12.38 7.38
C ASP A 177 -19.07 -12.57 5.93
N ARG A 178 -19.66 -11.77 5.03
CA ARG A 178 -19.37 -11.75 3.60
C ARG A 178 -17.89 -11.60 3.25
N ASN A 179 -17.09 -10.99 4.13
CA ASN A 179 -15.67 -10.81 3.88
C ASN A 179 -14.93 -12.14 3.88
N THR A 180 -15.43 -13.18 4.56
CA THR A 180 -14.83 -14.51 4.51
C THR A 180 -14.90 -15.08 3.08
N CYS A 181 -16.05 -15.02 2.43
CA CYS A 181 -16.22 -15.42 1.02
C CYS A 181 -15.46 -14.49 0.06
N ALA A 182 -15.58 -13.17 0.23
CA ALA A 182 -14.93 -12.20 -0.65
C ALA A 182 -13.39 -12.31 -0.61
N ASN A 183 -12.80 -12.57 0.56
CA ASN A 183 -11.36 -12.76 0.70
C ASN A 183 -10.89 -14.11 0.15
N ALA A 184 -11.65 -15.20 0.36
CA ALA A 184 -11.36 -16.49 -0.25
C ALA A 184 -11.36 -16.38 -1.77
N ALA A 185 -12.31 -15.61 -2.32
CA ALA A 185 -12.41 -15.32 -3.73
C ALA A 185 -11.22 -14.51 -4.28
N ALA A 186 -10.85 -13.43 -3.58
CA ALA A 186 -9.71 -12.57 -3.94
C ALA A 186 -8.38 -13.34 -3.98
N HIS A 187 -8.21 -14.37 -3.16
CA HIS A 187 -6.95 -15.12 -3.06
C HIS A 187 -6.97 -16.49 -3.76
N GLY A 188 -8.06 -16.82 -4.46
CA GLY A 188 -8.13 -18.01 -5.30
C GLY A 188 -8.40 -19.31 -4.53
N HIS A 189 -8.83 -19.22 -3.27
CA HIS A 189 -9.03 -20.38 -2.40
C HIS A 189 -10.43 -21.00 -2.59
N LEU A 190 -10.63 -21.67 -3.73
CA LEU A 190 -11.92 -22.28 -4.10
C LEU A 190 -12.48 -23.22 -3.03
N ASN A 191 -11.62 -24.07 -2.44
CA ASN A 191 -12.01 -25.02 -1.39
C ASN A 191 -12.54 -24.32 -0.13
N ILE A 192 -11.98 -23.17 0.23
CA ILE A 192 -12.46 -22.35 1.34
C ILE A 192 -13.79 -21.70 1.00
N LEU A 193 -13.90 -21.14 -0.21
CA LEU A 193 -15.14 -20.51 -0.64
C LEU A 193 -16.30 -21.52 -0.68
N GLN A 194 -16.04 -22.73 -1.18
CA GLN A 194 -16.96 -23.87 -1.16
C GLN A 194 -17.41 -24.18 0.26
N TYR A 195 -16.46 -24.40 1.17
CA TYR A 195 -16.77 -24.70 2.57
C TYR A 195 -17.59 -23.59 3.24
N ALA A 196 -17.18 -22.33 3.08
CA ALA A 196 -17.87 -21.20 3.68
C ALA A 196 -19.32 -21.11 3.18
N HIS A 197 -19.54 -21.22 1.87
CA HIS A 197 -20.87 -21.19 1.27
C HIS A 197 -21.76 -22.36 1.71
N GLU A 198 -21.24 -23.59 1.67
CA GLU A 198 -21.98 -24.80 2.04
C GLU A 198 -22.41 -24.80 3.52
N ASN A 199 -21.69 -24.07 4.37
CA ASN A 199 -22.01 -23.92 5.79
C ASN A 199 -22.77 -22.62 6.11
N GLY A 200 -23.24 -21.89 5.09
CA GLY A 200 -24.13 -20.74 5.26
C GLY A 200 -23.43 -19.42 5.58
N CYS A 201 -22.14 -19.28 5.27
CA CYS A 201 -21.49 -17.97 5.24
C CYS A 201 -22.21 -17.09 4.21
N PRO A 202 -22.63 -15.86 4.58
CA PRO A 202 -23.19 -14.95 3.60
C PRO A 202 -22.12 -14.56 2.57
N TRP A 203 -22.58 -14.23 1.37
CA TRP A 203 -21.77 -13.61 0.33
C TRP A 203 -22.58 -12.53 -0.39
N ASP A 204 -21.90 -11.68 -1.14
CA ASP A 204 -22.51 -10.69 -2.02
C ASP A 204 -21.65 -10.52 -3.28
N GLU A 205 -22.02 -9.54 -4.10
CA GLU A 205 -21.38 -9.27 -5.39
C GLU A 205 -19.86 -9.09 -5.35
N GLU A 206 -19.29 -8.70 -4.20
CA GLU A 206 -17.84 -8.54 -4.03
C GLU A 206 -17.10 -9.87 -4.21
N THR A 207 -17.75 -11.00 -3.91
CA THR A 207 -17.15 -12.33 -4.10
C THR A 207 -16.85 -12.57 -5.59
N CYS A 208 -17.77 -12.20 -6.49
CA CYS A 208 -17.52 -12.30 -7.92
C CYS A 208 -16.50 -11.27 -8.42
N SER A 209 -16.62 -9.99 -8.04
CA SER A 209 -15.68 -8.98 -8.53
C SER A 209 -14.26 -9.19 -8.05
N ASN A 210 -14.04 -9.65 -6.81
CA ASN A 210 -12.71 -9.90 -6.27
C ASN A 210 -12.04 -11.10 -6.97
N ALA A 211 -12.79 -12.17 -7.23
CA ALA A 211 -12.29 -13.30 -8.02
C ALA A 211 -11.91 -12.86 -9.44
N ALA A 212 -12.72 -11.99 -10.05
CA ALA A 212 -12.45 -11.43 -11.37
C ALA A 212 -11.21 -10.52 -11.39
N GLU A 213 -11.09 -9.61 -10.42
CA GLU A 213 -9.96 -8.70 -10.26
C GLU A 213 -8.65 -9.45 -10.05
N SER A 214 -8.66 -10.53 -9.28
CA SER A 214 -7.46 -11.34 -9.04
C SER A 214 -7.25 -12.45 -10.09
N GLY A 215 -8.08 -12.49 -11.14
CA GLY A 215 -7.94 -13.41 -12.27
C GLY A 215 -8.25 -14.88 -11.94
N HIS A 216 -8.95 -15.16 -10.84
CA HIS A 216 -9.27 -16.50 -10.37
C HIS A 216 -10.50 -17.09 -11.07
N TRP A 217 -10.30 -17.56 -12.31
CA TRP A 217 -11.33 -18.11 -13.19
C TRP A 217 -12.23 -19.18 -12.58
N GLU A 218 -11.65 -20.24 -12.03
CA GLU A 218 -12.44 -21.34 -11.46
C GLU A 218 -13.27 -20.89 -10.26
N VAL A 219 -12.76 -19.91 -9.50
CA VAL A 219 -13.47 -19.34 -8.35
C VAL A 219 -14.65 -18.48 -8.80
N LEU A 220 -14.43 -17.59 -9.76
CA LEU A 220 -15.48 -16.75 -10.34
C LEU A 220 -16.60 -17.60 -10.94
N LYS A 221 -16.22 -18.60 -11.74
CA LYS A 221 -17.16 -19.51 -12.40
C LYS A 221 -18.00 -20.25 -11.37
N TRP A 222 -17.36 -20.87 -10.39
CA TRP A 222 -18.05 -21.61 -9.35
C TRP A 222 -18.95 -20.70 -8.50
N ALA A 223 -18.48 -19.52 -8.09
CA ALA A 223 -19.29 -18.58 -7.29
C ALA A 223 -20.58 -18.19 -8.02
N HIS A 224 -20.47 -17.81 -9.30
CA HIS A 224 -21.64 -17.44 -10.08
C HIS A 224 -22.59 -18.63 -10.33
N GLU A 225 -22.07 -19.81 -10.68
CA GLU A 225 -22.88 -21.00 -10.91
C GLU A 225 -23.65 -21.46 -9.66
N ASN A 226 -23.19 -21.06 -8.46
CA ASN A 226 -23.86 -21.31 -7.18
C ASN A 226 -24.70 -20.12 -6.68
N GLY A 227 -24.92 -19.10 -7.51
CA GLY A 227 -25.87 -18.02 -7.23
C GLY A 227 -25.27 -16.76 -6.59
N CYS A 228 -23.95 -16.60 -6.59
CA CYS A 228 -23.34 -15.31 -6.26
C CYS A 228 -23.74 -14.25 -7.31
N PRO A 229 -24.22 -13.06 -6.88
CA PRO A 229 -24.66 -12.02 -7.81
C PRO A 229 -23.47 -11.33 -8.50
N TRP A 230 -23.74 -10.75 -9.66
CA TRP A 230 -22.81 -9.86 -10.35
C TRP A 230 -22.88 -8.43 -9.79
N ASN A 231 -21.79 -7.69 -9.90
CA ASN A 231 -21.83 -6.22 -9.89
C ASN A 231 -21.38 -5.62 -11.23
N ASN A 232 -21.55 -4.30 -11.35
CA ASN A 232 -21.18 -3.51 -12.52
C ASN A 232 -19.66 -3.36 -12.75
N ILE A 233 -18.82 -3.76 -11.78
CA ILE A 233 -17.36 -3.69 -11.91
C ILE A 233 -16.75 -5.02 -12.37
N THR A 234 -17.45 -6.15 -12.23
CA THR A 234 -16.92 -7.49 -12.54
C THR A 234 -16.36 -7.55 -13.97
N CYS A 235 -17.14 -7.15 -14.99
CA CYS A 235 -16.65 -7.10 -16.38
C CYS A 235 -15.45 -6.16 -16.57
N SER A 236 -15.40 -5.03 -15.86
CA SER A 236 -14.27 -4.10 -15.93
C SER A 236 -12.98 -4.67 -15.35
N CYS A 237 -13.06 -5.36 -14.21
CA CYS A 237 -11.93 -6.05 -13.59
C CYS A 237 -11.36 -7.15 -14.52
N ILE A 238 -12.25 -7.91 -15.19
CA ILE A 238 -11.86 -8.91 -16.20
C ILE A 238 -11.14 -8.25 -17.37
N ALA A 239 -11.70 -7.12 -17.85
CA ALA A 239 -11.19 -6.39 -18.99
C ALA A 239 -9.80 -5.77 -18.73
N GLU A 240 -9.55 -5.27 -17.52
CA GLU A 240 -8.25 -4.72 -17.09
C GLU A 240 -7.10 -5.73 -17.22
N HIS A 241 -7.38 -7.00 -16.92
CA HIS A 241 -6.40 -8.10 -16.98
C HIS A 241 -6.35 -8.80 -18.35
N GLY A 242 -7.20 -8.42 -19.30
CA GLY A 242 -7.14 -8.92 -20.67
C GLY A 242 -7.70 -10.32 -20.87
N ASN A 243 -8.45 -10.85 -19.91
CA ASN A 243 -8.98 -12.21 -20.01
C ASN A 243 -10.24 -12.27 -20.89
N LEU A 244 -10.01 -12.34 -22.21
CA LEU A 244 -11.06 -12.33 -23.23
C LEU A 244 -12.06 -13.48 -23.07
N GLU A 245 -11.57 -14.70 -22.80
CA GLU A 245 -12.44 -15.87 -22.66
C GLU A 245 -13.32 -15.76 -21.41
N MET A 246 -12.78 -15.20 -20.32
CA MET A 246 -13.56 -14.92 -19.12
C MET A 246 -14.60 -13.83 -19.35
N LEU A 247 -14.27 -12.79 -20.11
CA LEU A 247 -15.21 -11.72 -20.41
C LEU A 247 -16.36 -12.21 -21.29
N LYS A 248 -16.06 -13.03 -22.31
CA LYS A 248 -17.07 -13.70 -23.14
C LYS A 248 -18.05 -14.50 -22.30
N TRP A 249 -17.52 -15.36 -21.43
CA TRP A 249 -18.34 -16.16 -20.53
C TRP A 249 -19.17 -15.30 -19.58
N ALA A 250 -18.58 -14.28 -18.95
CA ALA A 250 -19.31 -13.40 -18.03
C ALA A 250 -20.45 -12.67 -18.75
N HIS A 251 -20.21 -12.18 -19.97
CA HIS A 251 -21.23 -11.56 -20.81
C HIS A 251 -22.36 -12.53 -21.17
N GLU A 252 -22.02 -13.77 -21.59
CA GLU A 252 -23.02 -14.83 -21.87
C GLU A 252 -23.87 -15.18 -20.65
N LYS A 253 -23.31 -15.01 -19.44
CA LYS A 253 -24.01 -15.19 -18.15
C LYS A 253 -24.75 -13.95 -17.67
N GLY A 254 -24.85 -12.91 -18.49
CA GLY A 254 -25.60 -11.70 -18.18
C GLY A 254 -24.90 -10.77 -17.19
N CYS A 255 -23.58 -10.89 -17.03
CA CYS A 255 -22.81 -9.94 -16.24
C CYS A 255 -22.92 -8.53 -16.87
N PRO A 256 -23.33 -7.50 -16.11
CA PRO A 256 -23.45 -6.15 -16.63
C PRO A 256 -22.07 -5.58 -16.99
N TRP A 257 -22.02 -4.86 -18.10
CA TRP A 257 -20.86 -4.07 -18.51
C TRP A 257 -21.24 -2.60 -18.73
N SER A 258 -20.24 -1.74 -18.75
CA SER A 258 -20.41 -0.28 -18.93
C SER A 258 -19.22 0.29 -19.72
N SER A 259 -19.19 1.60 -19.94
CA SER A 259 -18.06 2.26 -20.63
C SER A 259 -16.73 2.03 -19.90
N ASN A 260 -16.78 1.88 -18.58
CA ASN A 260 -15.64 1.50 -17.76
C ASN A 260 -15.02 0.15 -18.17
N THR A 261 -15.80 -0.78 -18.74
CA THR A 261 -15.25 -2.06 -19.24
C THR A 261 -14.32 -1.81 -20.44
N CYS A 262 -14.71 -0.92 -21.36
CA CYS A 262 -13.84 -0.50 -22.46
C CYS A 262 -12.66 0.35 -21.97
N ALA A 263 -12.87 1.23 -21.00
CA ALA A 263 -11.80 2.04 -20.42
C ALA A 263 -10.72 1.18 -19.74
N LYS A 264 -11.11 0.18 -18.96
CA LYS A 264 -10.18 -0.77 -18.34
C LYS A 264 -9.48 -1.69 -19.34
N ALA A 265 -10.17 -2.16 -20.37
CA ALA A 265 -9.53 -2.85 -21.50
C ALA A 265 -8.46 -1.98 -22.17
N ALA A 266 -8.76 -0.68 -22.34
CA ALA A 266 -7.86 0.28 -22.94
C ALA A 266 -6.66 0.61 -22.03
N GLN A 267 -6.88 0.72 -20.72
CA GLN A 267 -5.83 0.91 -19.71
C GLN A 267 -4.86 -0.27 -19.68
N GLY A 268 -5.36 -1.51 -19.80
CA GLY A 268 -4.53 -2.72 -19.86
C GLY A 268 -3.92 -3.01 -21.23
N GLY A 269 -4.26 -2.24 -22.27
CA GLY A 269 -3.72 -2.42 -23.62
C GLY A 269 -4.31 -3.59 -24.41
N HIS A 270 -5.46 -4.12 -23.98
CA HIS A 270 -6.04 -5.36 -24.51
C HIS A 270 -6.89 -5.12 -25.75
N LEU A 271 -6.24 -4.80 -26.87
CA LEU A 271 -6.90 -4.40 -28.12
C LEU A 271 -7.90 -5.44 -28.66
N GLU A 272 -7.55 -6.72 -28.66
CA GLU A 272 -8.45 -7.77 -29.16
C GLU A 272 -9.69 -7.96 -28.27
N LEU A 273 -9.53 -7.78 -26.95
CA LEU A 273 -10.65 -7.81 -26.02
C LEU A 273 -11.55 -6.58 -26.22
N LEU A 274 -10.96 -5.40 -26.39
CA LEU A 274 -11.71 -4.17 -26.66
C LEU A 274 -12.49 -4.26 -27.98
N LYS A 275 -11.87 -4.78 -29.05
CA LYS A 275 -12.54 -5.06 -30.33
C LYS A 275 -13.77 -5.92 -30.13
N TRP A 276 -13.60 -7.05 -29.45
CA TRP A 276 -14.68 -7.98 -29.19
C TRP A 276 -15.80 -7.35 -28.36
N ALA A 277 -15.47 -6.64 -27.27
CA ALA A 277 -16.46 -5.97 -26.42
C ALA A 277 -17.30 -4.94 -27.22
N ARG A 278 -16.64 -4.20 -28.13
CA ARG A 278 -17.31 -3.22 -29.00
C ARG A 278 -18.23 -3.88 -30.04
N GLU A 279 -17.79 -4.98 -30.65
CA GLU A 279 -18.62 -5.76 -31.59
C GLU A 279 -19.89 -6.30 -30.93
N HIS A 280 -19.88 -6.52 -29.61
CA HIS A 280 -21.01 -7.05 -28.84
C HIS A 280 -21.81 -5.94 -28.12
N GLY A 281 -21.52 -4.67 -28.41
CA GLY A 281 -22.33 -3.54 -27.95
C GLY A 281 -21.97 -2.98 -26.57
N CYS A 282 -20.83 -3.36 -25.98
CA CYS A 282 -20.32 -2.70 -24.77
C CYS A 282 -20.08 -1.21 -25.07
N PRO A 283 -20.67 -0.25 -24.33
CA PRO A 283 -20.48 1.18 -24.59
C PRO A 283 -19.02 1.61 -24.35
N TRP A 284 -18.64 2.76 -24.91
CA TRP A 284 -17.39 3.45 -24.63
C TRP A 284 -17.65 4.96 -24.53
N ASP A 285 -16.70 5.69 -23.96
CA ASP A 285 -16.72 7.15 -23.81
C ASP A 285 -15.29 7.71 -23.84
N VAL A 286 -15.13 8.97 -23.43
CA VAL A 286 -13.82 9.66 -23.44
C VAL A 286 -12.78 8.96 -22.57
N GLU A 287 -13.20 8.24 -21.53
CA GLU A 287 -12.31 7.50 -20.64
C GLU A 287 -11.57 6.38 -21.37
N THR A 288 -12.17 5.81 -22.43
CA THR A 288 -11.49 4.79 -23.23
C THR A 288 -10.23 5.31 -23.90
N CYS A 289 -10.28 6.53 -24.46
CA CYS A 289 -9.10 7.16 -25.05
C CYS A 289 -8.12 7.66 -24.00
N SER A 290 -8.62 8.26 -22.91
CA SER A 290 -7.76 8.84 -21.88
C SER A 290 -7.03 7.75 -21.08
N SER A 291 -7.66 6.62 -20.78
CA SER A 291 -7.00 5.45 -20.17
C SER A 291 -5.96 4.80 -21.09
N ALA A 292 -6.23 4.69 -22.41
CA ALA A 292 -5.22 4.24 -23.37
C ALA A 292 -4.00 5.17 -23.38
N ALA A 293 -4.25 6.47 -23.29
CA ALA A 293 -3.22 7.50 -23.27
C ALA A 293 -2.41 7.51 -21.96
N GLU A 294 -3.06 7.29 -20.82
CA GLU A 294 -2.41 7.13 -19.52
C GLU A 294 -1.40 5.97 -19.52
N ALA A 295 -1.81 4.81 -20.03
CA ALA A 295 -0.99 3.61 -20.08
C ALA A 295 -0.03 3.53 -21.29
N GLY A 296 -0.13 4.46 -22.24
CA GLY A 296 0.79 4.55 -23.39
C GLY A 296 0.47 3.61 -24.55
N HIS A 297 -0.76 3.10 -24.64
CA HIS A 297 -1.16 2.11 -25.65
C HIS A 297 -1.55 2.77 -27.00
N LEU A 298 -0.54 3.25 -27.73
CA LEU A 298 -0.71 4.01 -28.99
C LEU A 298 -1.55 3.28 -30.06
N GLU A 299 -1.27 2.01 -30.32
CA GLU A 299 -1.99 1.25 -31.35
C GLU A 299 -3.47 1.04 -30.98
N LEU A 300 -3.76 0.89 -29.69
CA LEU A 300 -5.13 0.80 -29.19
C LEU A 300 -5.86 2.14 -29.31
N LEU A 301 -5.18 3.25 -29.00
CA LEU A 301 -5.72 4.59 -29.16
C LEU A 301 -6.03 4.90 -30.64
N LYS A 302 -5.10 4.58 -31.55
CA LYS A 302 -5.29 4.73 -33.00
C LYS A 302 -6.54 3.99 -33.48
N TRP A 303 -6.68 2.73 -33.09
CA TRP A 303 -7.84 1.92 -33.44
C TRP A 303 -9.14 2.50 -32.85
N SER A 304 -9.14 2.89 -31.57
CA SER A 304 -10.30 3.46 -30.90
C SER A 304 -10.75 4.74 -31.60
N ARG A 305 -9.79 5.57 -32.02
CA ARG A 305 -10.06 6.80 -32.76
C ARG A 305 -10.64 6.53 -34.14
N GLU A 306 -10.07 5.59 -34.90
CA GLU A 306 -10.57 5.18 -36.22
C GLU A 306 -12.04 4.74 -36.15
N LYS A 307 -12.43 4.08 -35.06
CA LYS A 307 -13.81 3.62 -34.82
C LYS A 307 -14.73 4.67 -34.20
N GLY A 308 -14.28 5.90 -34.04
CA GLY A 308 -15.10 7.03 -33.59
C GLY A 308 -15.29 7.10 -32.07
N CYS A 309 -14.39 6.51 -31.28
CA CYS A 309 -14.37 6.75 -29.83
C CYS A 309 -14.12 8.25 -29.57
N PRO A 310 -14.90 8.89 -28.68
CA PRO A 310 -14.67 10.27 -28.31
C PRO A 310 -13.38 10.40 -27.50
N TRP A 311 -12.82 11.61 -27.50
CA TRP A 311 -11.67 12.01 -26.70
C TRP A 311 -11.80 13.48 -26.31
N ASP A 312 -11.03 13.89 -25.31
CA ASP A 312 -10.97 15.26 -24.81
C ASP A 312 -9.55 15.60 -24.32
N ALA A 313 -9.41 16.74 -23.63
CA ALA A 313 -8.11 17.24 -23.18
C ALA A 313 -7.41 16.31 -22.18
N ASP A 314 -8.14 15.42 -21.50
CA ASP A 314 -7.56 14.48 -20.55
C ASP A 314 -6.70 13.42 -21.27
N THR A 315 -7.03 13.09 -22.53
CA THR A 315 -6.21 12.21 -23.36
C THR A 315 -4.79 12.78 -23.53
N CYS A 316 -4.67 14.07 -23.85
CA CYS A 316 -3.37 14.74 -23.95
C CYS A 316 -2.72 14.91 -22.56
N THR A 317 -3.50 15.23 -21.54
CA THR A 317 -3.02 15.45 -20.17
C THR A 317 -2.38 14.20 -19.58
N TYR A 318 -3.03 13.04 -19.69
CA TYR A 318 -2.50 11.77 -19.19
C TYR A 318 -1.33 11.24 -20.00
N ALA A 319 -1.35 11.41 -21.34
CA ALA A 319 -0.19 11.12 -22.18
C ALA A 319 1.04 11.93 -21.73
N ALA A 320 0.84 13.22 -21.48
CA ALA A 320 1.88 14.14 -21.07
C ALA A 320 2.41 13.86 -19.66
N GLY A 321 1.50 13.58 -18.71
CA GLY A 321 1.83 13.25 -17.32
C GLY A 321 2.55 11.90 -17.15
N ASN A 322 2.40 10.96 -18.08
CA ASN A 322 3.08 9.68 -18.06
C ASN A 322 4.25 9.58 -19.06
N GLY A 323 4.55 10.66 -19.79
CA GLY A 323 5.75 10.75 -20.64
C GLY A 323 5.62 10.10 -22.02
N HIS A 324 4.41 9.79 -22.47
CA HIS A 324 4.14 9.11 -23.74
C HIS A 324 4.18 10.08 -24.93
N LEU A 325 5.38 10.57 -25.26
CA LEU A 325 5.58 11.62 -26.27
C LEU A 325 5.03 11.25 -27.66
N GLU A 326 5.30 10.04 -28.16
CA GLU A 326 4.81 9.60 -29.48
C GLU A 326 3.28 9.55 -29.52
N LEU A 327 2.65 9.16 -28.42
CA LEU A 327 1.20 9.10 -28.31
C LEU A 327 0.60 10.51 -28.26
N LEU A 328 1.21 11.42 -27.51
CA LEU A 328 0.80 12.81 -27.47
C LEU A 328 0.96 13.51 -28.83
N GLN A 329 2.05 13.23 -29.55
CA GLN A 329 2.28 13.70 -30.92
C GLN A 329 1.14 13.26 -31.83
N TYR A 330 0.83 11.97 -31.83
CA TYR A 330 -0.29 11.44 -32.60
C TYR A 330 -1.63 12.08 -32.21
N ALA A 331 -1.95 12.17 -30.92
CA ALA A 331 -3.20 12.77 -30.45
C ALA A 331 -3.33 14.24 -30.92
N HIS A 332 -2.26 15.02 -30.84
CA HIS A 332 -2.22 16.39 -31.32
C HIS A 332 -2.42 16.48 -32.84
N GLU A 333 -1.70 15.67 -33.63
CA GLU A 333 -1.79 15.66 -35.09
C GLU A 333 -3.20 15.31 -35.59
N GLN A 334 -3.93 14.48 -34.84
CA GLN A 334 -5.31 14.11 -35.13
C GLN A 334 -6.36 15.09 -34.58
N GLY A 335 -5.92 16.21 -33.98
CA GLY A 335 -6.79 17.27 -33.50
C GLY A 335 -7.46 16.98 -32.15
N CYS A 336 -6.87 16.13 -31.31
CA CYS A 336 -7.30 16.01 -29.92
C CYS A 336 -7.10 17.37 -29.22
N PRO A 337 -8.11 17.89 -28.50
CA PRO A 337 -7.92 19.11 -27.73
C PRO A 337 -6.85 18.91 -26.66
N TRP A 338 -6.19 20.00 -26.28
CA TRP A 338 -5.28 20.07 -25.15
C TRP A 338 -5.44 21.42 -24.45
N ASP A 339 -5.09 21.47 -23.17
CA ASP A 339 -5.13 22.70 -22.38
C ASP A 339 -3.87 22.82 -21.51
N ALA A 340 -3.89 23.74 -20.54
CA ALA A 340 -2.73 24.00 -19.69
C ALA A 340 -2.39 22.85 -18.73
N ASN A 341 -3.31 21.90 -18.54
CA ASN A 341 -3.06 20.71 -17.73
C ASN A 341 -2.06 19.79 -18.43
N THR A 342 -2.04 19.71 -19.76
CA THR A 342 -1.02 18.98 -20.52
C THR A 342 0.40 19.39 -20.12
N CYS A 343 0.69 20.70 -20.13
CA CYS A 343 2.00 21.21 -19.71
C CYS A 343 2.24 21.04 -18.21
N SER A 344 1.21 21.25 -17.38
CA SER A 344 1.36 21.19 -15.92
C SER A 344 1.59 19.76 -15.42
N SER A 345 0.94 18.76 -16.04
CA SER A 345 1.14 17.33 -15.76
C SER A 345 2.51 16.85 -16.24
N ALA A 346 2.95 17.23 -17.43
CA ALA A 346 4.32 16.96 -17.88
C ALA A 346 5.36 17.55 -16.92
N ALA A 347 5.09 18.75 -16.40
CA ALA A 347 5.95 19.44 -15.47
C ALA A 347 5.97 18.81 -14.08
N TRP A 348 4.81 18.37 -13.58
CA TRP A 348 4.70 17.58 -12.35
C TRP A 348 5.56 16.32 -12.44
N SER A 349 5.41 15.52 -13.51
CA SER A 349 6.10 14.23 -13.63
C SER A 349 7.54 14.30 -14.13
N GLY A 350 8.04 15.50 -14.48
CA GLY A 350 9.43 15.70 -14.86
C GLY A 350 9.76 15.41 -16.33
N HIS A 351 8.76 15.30 -17.20
CA HIS A 351 8.95 14.98 -18.62
C HIS A 351 9.37 16.21 -19.43
N LEU A 352 10.60 16.68 -19.22
CA LEU A 352 11.13 17.92 -19.79
C LEU A 352 11.09 17.97 -21.32
N ASP A 353 11.50 16.91 -22.00
CA ASP A 353 11.55 16.90 -23.47
C ASP A 353 10.15 16.89 -24.10
N LEU A 354 9.20 16.21 -23.44
CA LEU A 354 7.80 16.27 -23.82
C LEU A 354 7.22 17.68 -23.60
N LEU A 355 7.54 18.31 -22.47
CA LEU A 355 7.12 19.69 -22.19
C LEU A 355 7.69 20.68 -23.21
N LYS A 356 8.96 20.55 -23.59
CA LYS A 356 9.58 21.36 -24.66
C LYS A 356 8.78 21.24 -25.95
N TRP A 357 8.55 20.01 -26.39
CA TRP A 357 7.81 19.74 -27.61
C TRP A 357 6.38 20.31 -27.56
N ALA A 358 5.65 20.10 -26.45
CA ALA A 358 4.30 20.65 -26.29
C ALA A 358 4.28 22.18 -26.39
N ARG A 359 5.32 22.85 -25.86
CA ARG A 359 5.46 24.30 -25.95
C ARG A 359 5.85 24.80 -27.34
N GLU A 360 6.66 24.05 -28.09
CA GLU A 360 6.92 24.33 -29.50
C GLU A 360 5.64 24.31 -30.34
N GLN A 361 4.67 23.47 -29.98
CA GLN A 361 3.34 23.40 -30.59
C GLN A 361 2.33 24.40 -30.02
N ASN A 362 2.77 25.36 -29.20
CA ASN A 362 1.93 26.37 -28.54
C ASN A 362 0.90 25.84 -27.53
N CYS A 363 1.09 24.65 -26.95
CA CYS A 363 0.24 24.16 -25.84
C CYS A 363 0.27 25.17 -24.68
N PRO A 364 -0.88 25.65 -24.16
CA PRO A 364 -0.88 26.67 -23.11
C PRO A 364 -0.21 26.15 -21.82
N TRP A 365 0.30 27.08 -21.02
CA TRP A 365 0.81 26.83 -19.67
C TRP A 365 0.32 27.92 -18.73
N THR A 366 0.34 27.66 -17.43
CA THR A 366 -0.07 28.63 -16.40
C THR A 366 0.92 28.62 -15.24
N VAL A 367 0.65 29.39 -14.19
CA VAL A 367 1.42 29.37 -12.94
C VAL A 367 1.56 27.96 -12.36
N LEU A 368 0.55 27.11 -12.60
CA LEU A 368 0.54 25.71 -12.16
C LEU A 368 1.69 24.90 -12.76
N THR A 369 2.13 25.20 -13.98
CA THR A 369 3.25 24.48 -14.60
C THR A 369 4.55 24.66 -13.80
N CYS A 370 4.85 25.88 -13.35
CA CYS A 370 5.97 26.13 -12.43
C CYS A 370 5.70 25.56 -11.03
N ALA A 371 4.48 25.74 -10.52
CA ALA A 371 4.15 25.32 -9.16
C ALA A 371 4.25 23.80 -8.98
N TYR A 372 3.78 23.03 -9.96
CA TYR A 372 3.83 21.58 -9.99
C TYR A 372 5.25 21.05 -10.21
N ALA A 373 6.04 21.66 -11.09
CA ALA A 373 7.46 21.32 -11.22
C ALA A 373 8.20 21.52 -9.89
N ALA A 374 7.93 22.63 -9.19
CA ALA A 374 8.56 22.92 -7.91
C ALA A 374 8.09 21.98 -6.79
N GLY A 375 6.78 21.75 -6.73
CA GLY A 375 6.10 20.90 -5.75
C GLY A 375 6.37 19.40 -5.89
N ASN A 376 6.87 18.94 -7.03
CA ASN A 376 7.33 17.55 -7.21
C ASN A 376 8.86 17.45 -7.41
N GLY A 377 9.61 18.49 -7.06
CA GLY A 377 11.08 18.48 -7.05
C GLY A 377 11.77 18.50 -8.42
N GLN A 378 11.05 18.80 -9.50
CA GLN A 378 11.53 18.81 -10.88
C GLN A 378 12.31 20.08 -11.21
N LEU A 379 13.50 20.22 -10.63
CA LEU A 379 14.31 21.45 -10.72
C LEU A 379 14.67 21.86 -12.16
N GLU A 380 15.06 20.91 -13.01
CA GLU A 380 15.42 21.22 -14.40
C GLU A 380 14.20 21.63 -15.23
N VAL A 381 13.03 21.06 -14.95
CA VAL A 381 11.78 21.50 -15.57
C VAL A 381 11.41 22.91 -15.12
N LEU A 382 11.49 23.19 -13.81
CA LEU A 382 11.21 24.51 -13.27
C LEU A 382 12.14 25.58 -13.87
N LYS A 383 13.44 25.31 -13.92
CA LYS A 383 14.45 26.19 -14.54
C LYS A 383 14.11 26.48 -16.00
N TRP A 384 13.83 25.42 -16.76
CA TRP A 384 13.54 25.54 -18.18
C TRP A 384 12.22 26.31 -18.41
N ALA A 385 11.14 25.94 -17.72
CA ALA A 385 9.83 26.59 -17.85
C ALA A 385 9.93 28.08 -17.54
N ARG A 386 10.63 28.44 -16.45
CA ARG A 386 10.83 29.83 -16.07
C ARG A 386 11.65 30.62 -17.09
N THR A 387 12.75 30.04 -17.58
CA THR A 387 13.63 30.68 -18.58
C THR A 387 12.90 30.92 -19.90
N ASN A 388 11.89 30.11 -20.21
CA ASN A 388 11.07 30.26 -21.41
C ASN A 388 9.77 31.05 -21.19
N GLY A 389 9.67 31.78 -20.07
CA GLY A 389 8.59 32.74 -19.82
C GLY A 389 7.32 32.15 -19.23
N CYS A 390 7.36 30.93 -18.68
CA CYS A 390 6.24 30.42 -17.89
C CYS A 390 5.99 31.33 -16.67
N PRO A 391 4.74 31.73 -16.42
CA PRO A 391 4.42 32.49 -15.22
C PRO A 391 4.59 31.61 -13.97
N TRP A 392 4.75 32.28 -12.83
CA TRP A 392 4.83 31.68 -11.50
C TRP A 392 4.27 32.65 -10.46
N ASP A 393 3.87 32.15 -9.32
CA ASP A 393 3.36 32.92 -8.18
C ASP A 393 3.73 32.24 -6.86
N GLY A 394 3.13 32.68 -5.75
CA GLY A 394 3.40 32.18 -4.41
C GLY A 394 3.22 30.66 -4.27
N ASP A 395 2.38 30.04 -5.10
CA ASP A 395 2.11 28.60 -5.04
C ASP A 395 3.36 27.79 -5.37
N THR A 396 4.27 28.34 -6.18
CA THR A 396 5.54 27.68 -6.51
C THR A 396 6.43 27.48 -5.28
N ILE A 397 6.52 28.48 -4.41
CA ILE A 397 7.23 28.38 -3.15
C ILE A 397 6.43 27.54 -2.14
N PHE A 398 5.11 27.73 -2.09
CA PHE A 398 4.22 27.01 -1.17
C PHE A 398 4.32 25.50 -1.37
N LEU A 399 4.09 24.99 -2.59
CA LEU A 399 4.09 23.55 -2.88
C LEU A 399 5.48 22.94 -2.69
N ALA A 400 6.54 23.62 -3.13
CA ALA A 400 7.91 23.14 -2.91
C ALA A 400 8.24 22.98 -1.41
N ASN A 401 7.71 23.88 -0.56
CA ASN A 401 7.87 23.78 0.89
C ASN A 401 6.98 22.71 1.50
N GLN A 402 5.70 22.64 1.10
CA GLN A 402 4.72 21.65 1.59
C GLN A 402 5.20 20.22 1.37
N TYR A 403 5.75 19.93 0.19
CA TYR A 403 6.25 18.60 -0.18
C TYR A 403 7.75 18.41 0.10
N GLY A 404 8.40 19.38 0.75
CA GLY A 404 9.78 19.22 1.26
C GLY A 404 10.90 19.30 0.21
N HIS A 405 10.63 19.79 -0.99
CA HIS A 405 11.63 19.90 -2.07
C HIS A 405 12.51 21.17 -1.93
N GLN A 406 13.55 21.06 -1.10
CA GLN A 406 14.42 22.19 -0.76
C GLN A 406 15.19 22.78 -1.95
N ASN A 407 15.57 21.97 -2.94
CA ASN A 407 16.32 22.44 -4.11
C ASN A 407 15.49 23.35 -5.01
N THR A 408 14.24 22.96 -5.31
CA THR A 408 13.30 23.79 -6.09
C THR A 408 12.87 25.02 -5.29
N LEU A 409 12.62 24.87 -3.98
CA LEU A 409 12.30 25.97 -3.07
C LEU A 409 13.40 27.04 -3.04
N ARG A 410 14.65 26.64 -2.79
CA ARG A 410 15.79 27.54 -2.75
C ARG A 410 15.98 28.24 -4.09
N TRP A 411 15.94 27.48 -5.18
CA TRP A 411 16.09 28.05 -6.51
C TRP A 411 14.98 29.05 -6.84
N ALA A 412 13.72 28.75 -6.53
CA ALA A 412 12.60 29.66 -6.76
C ALA A 412 12.73 30.96 -5.96
N ARG A 413 13.13 30.89 -4.68
CA ARG A 413 13.41 32.05 -3.84
C ARG A 413 14.56 32.90 -4.39
N ASP A 414 15.67 32.25 -4.73
CA ASP A 414 16.88 32.91 -5.24
C ASP A 414 16.63 33.61 -6.59
N ASN A 415 15.62 33.17 -7.34
CA ASN A 415 15.24 33.74 -8.64
C ASN A 415 14.00 34.66 -8.58
N GLY A 416 13.58 35.09 -7.39
CA GLY A 416 12.56 36.13 -7.21
C GLY A 416 11.12 35.67 -7.37
N CYS A 417 10.82 34.40 -7.08
CA CYS A 417 9.45 33.92 -7.00
C CYS A 417 8.72 34.62 -5.82
N PRO A 418 7.48 35.13 -6.01
CA PRO A 418 6.74 35.80 -4.95
C PRO A 418 6.54 34.90 -3.73
N VAL A 419 6.60 35.47 -2.53
CA VAL A 419 6.26 34.73 -1.30
C VAL A 419 4.74 34.71 -1.16
N PRO A 420 4.11 33.55 -0.92
CA PRO A 420 2.66 33.47 -0.68
C PRO A 420 2.29 34.33 0.55
N LEU A 421 1.22 35.12 0.44
CA LEU A 421 0.71 35.92 1.55
C LEU A 421 0.20 34.98 2.66
N PRO A 422 0.40 35.34 3.94
CA PRO A 422 0.07 34.49 5.09
C PRO A 422 -1.42 34.22 5.26
#